data_AF-A0AAD5R1E6-F1
#
_entry.id   AF-A0AAD5R1E6-F1
#
_cell.length_a   1.000
_cell.length_b   1.000
_cell.length_c   1.000
_cell.angle_alpha   90.00
_cell.angle_beta   90.00
_cell.angle_gamma   90.00
#
_symmetry.space_group_name_H-M   'P 1'
#
loop_
_entity.id
_entity.type
_entity.pdbx_description
1 polymer ?
#
loop_
_entity_poly.entity_id
_entity_poly.type
_entity_poly.pdbx_seq_one_letter_code
_entity_poly.pdbx_strand_id
1 'polypeptide(L)'
;MADNQQKAVYAVWWSMVQAFWKRYGPDPIREEKLSEAIKQWCLEVTKDYEEVSVCDFTSSWRDGYAFNCLLHSFDGKETSDLHKTLRNRRYDSHKCHTDHIENLIPVHQIEK
;
A
#
# COMPACT_ATOMS: atom_id res chain seq x y z
N MET A 1 17.14 -25.94 -11.82
CA MET A 1 16.07 -26.07 -12.84
C MET A 1 14.73 -25.49 -12.33
N ALA A 2 14.37 -25.66 -11.06
CA ALA A 2 13.12 -25.13 -10.49
C ALA A 2 12.98 -23.59 -10.54
N ASP A 3 14.05 -22.85 -10.23
CA ASP A 3 14.01 -21.36 -10.18
C ASP A 3 13.71 -20.73 -11.55
N ASN A 4 14.16 -21.36 -12.64
CA ASN A 4 13.86 -20.90 -14.00
C ASN A 4 12.39 -21.08 -14.36
N GLN A 5 11.76 -22.16 -13.86
CA GLN A 5 10.33 -22.39 -14.07
C GLN A 5 9.49 -21.39 -13.26
N GLN A 6 9.87 -21.11 -12.01
CA GLN A 6 9.18 -20.12 -11.18
C GLN A 6 9.20 -18.72 -11.81
N LYS A 7 10.35 -18.26 -12.29
CA LYS A 7 10.46 -16.97 -13.00
C LYS A 7 9.57 -16.91 -14.24
N ALA A 8 9.49 -17.99 -15.01
CA ALA A 8 8.61 -18.07 -16.17
C ALA A 8 7.13 -18.01 -15.76
N VAL A 9 6.75 -18.71 -14.70
CA VAL A 9 5.37 -18.66 -14.17
C VAL A 9 5.00 -17.24 -13.74
N TYR A 10 5.86 -16.54 -13.00
CA TYR A 10 5.61 -15.14 -12.62
C TYR A 10 5.48 -14.22 -13.84
N ALA A 11 6.33 -14.41 -14.85
CA ALA A 11 6.26 -13.62 -16.08
C ALA A 11 4.95 -13.84 -16.84
N VAL A 12 4.49 -15.10 -16.93
CA VAL A 12 3.21 -15.44 -17.56
C VAL A 12 2.04 -14.87 -16.76
N TRP A 13 2.03 -15.05 -15.45
CA TRP A 13 1.01 -14.49 -14.57
C TRP A 13 0.93 -12.97 -14.67
N TRP A 14 2.06 -12.28 -14.62
CA TRP A 14 2.11 -10.83 -14.77
C TRP A 14 1.58 -10.38 -16.13
N SER A 15 1.92 -11.11 -17.19
CA SER A 15 1.37 -10.84 -18.53
C SER A 15 -0.15 -10.97 -18.56
N MET A 16 -0.74 -11.92 -17.82
CA MET A 16 -2.19 -12.05 -17.70
C MET A 16 -2.81 -10.85 -16.97
N VAL A 17 -2.20 -10.40 -15.87
CA VAL A 17 -2.65 -9.22 -15.13
C VAL A 17 -2.61 -7.97 -16.02
N GLN A 18 -1.53 -7.78 -16.78
CA GLN A 18 -1.40 -6.67 -17.72
C GLN A 18 -2.42 -6.73 -18.86
N ALA A 19 -2.65 -7.92 -19.43
CA ALA A 19 -3.65 -8.12 -20.47
C ALA A 19 -5.07 -7.82 -19.94
N PHE A 20 -5.38 -8.26 -18.72
CA PHE A 20 -6.65 -7.95 -18.06
C PHE A 20 -6.82 -6.45 -17.86
N TRP A 21 -5.81 -5.76 -17.31
CA TRP A 21 -5.85 -4.32 -17.11
C TRP A 21 -6.08 -3.55 -18.41
N LYS A 22 -5.32 -3.90 -19.47
CA LYS A 22 -5.48 -3.27 -20.77
C LYS A 22 -6.89 -3.45 -21.33
N ARG A 23 -7.52 -4.60 -21.08
CA ARG A 23 -8.85 -4.92 -21.60
C ARG A 23 -10.00 -4.31 -20.79
N TYR A 24 -9.87 -4.26 -19.47
CA TYR A 24 -10.98 -3.96 -18.55
C TYR A 24 -10.74 -2.77 -17.62
N GLY A 25 -9.55 -2.16 -17.64
CA GLY A 25 -9.25 -0.97 -16.85
C GLY A 25 -10.19 0.20 -17.18
N PRO A 26 -10.38 1.17 -16.28
CA PRO A 26 -11.16 2.36 -16.56
C PRO A 26 -10.43 3.30 -17.55
N ASP A 27 -11.15 3.90 -18.50
CA ASP A 27 -10.62 5.02 -19.28
C ASP A 27 -10.58 6.28 -18.42
N PRO A 28 -9.52 7.12 -18.49
CA PRO A 28 -8.36 7.05 -19.39
C PRO A 28 -7.16 6.26 -18.85
N ILE A 29 -7.24 5.72 -17.63
CA ILE A 29 -6.10 5.18 -16.86
C ILE A 29 -5.57 3.85 -17.45
N ARG A 30 -6.35 3.15 -18.30
CA ARG A 30 -5.92 1.87 -18.91
C ARG A 30 -4.62 1.95 -19.74
N GLU A 31 -4.32 3.12 -20.31
CA GLU A 31 -3.16 3.34 -21.18
C GLU A 31 -1.87 3.61 -20.41
N GLU A 32 -1.99 3.90 -19.11
CA GLU A 32 -0.85 4.09 -18.22
C GLU A 32 -0.28 2.76 -17.72
N LYS A 33 0.97 2.79 -17.24
CA LYS A 33 1.53 1.65 -16.52
C LYS A 33 0.65 1.39 -15.30
N LEU A 34 0.22 0.14 -15.12
CA LEU A 34 -0.60 -0.31 -13.98
C LEU A 34 -0.09 0.22 -12.63
N SER A 35 1.23 0.23 -12.43
CA SER A 35 1.85 0.74 -11.21
C SER A 35 1.63 2.24 -11.00
N GLU A 36 1.77 3.05 -12.05
CA GLU A 36 1.56 4.50 -11.96
C GLU A 36 0.08 4.83 -11.77
N ALA A 37 -0.79 4.14 -12.51
CA ALA A 37 -2.23 4.22 -12.38
C ALA A 37 -2.71 3.98 -10.93
N ILE A 38 -2.27 2.87 -10.32
CA ILE A 38 -2.64 2.54 -8.94
C ILE A 38 -2.02 3.57 -7.97
N LYS A 39 -0.79 4.01 -8.21
CA LYS A 39 -0.12 4.98 -7.34
C LYS A 39 -0.86 6.32 -7.35
N GLN A 40 -1.26 6.80 -8.53
CA GLN A 40 -2.05 8.00 -8.67
C GLN A 40 -3.39 7.86 -7.95
N TRP A 41 -4.08 6.73 -8.12
CA TRP A 41 -5.31 6.45 -7.38
C TRP A 41 -5.09 6.50 -5.87
N CYS A 42 -4.01 5.89 -5.35
CA CYS A 42 -3.70 5.99 -3.93
C CYS A 42 -3.52 7.44 -3.48
N LEU A 43 -2.77 8.24 -4.23
CA LEU A 43 -2.56 9.66 -3.93
C LEU A 43 -3.86 10.46 -3.93
N GLU A 44 -4.75 10.20 -4.89
CA GLU A 44 -6.06 10.84 -4.98
C GLU A 44 -6.95 10.49 -3.79
N VAL A 45 -6.98 9.21 -3.41
CA VAL A 45 -7.78 8.73 -2.28
C VAL A 45 -7.23 9.24 -0.94
N THR A 46 -5.91 9.38 -0.81
CA THR A 46 -5.28 9.89 0.41
C THR A 46 -4.99 11.39 0.39
N LYS A 47 -5.53 12.16 -0.57
CA LYS A 47 -5.20 13.58 -0.74
C LYS A 47 -5.54 14.46 0.48
N ASP A 48 -6.55 14.06 1.25
CA ASP A 48 -7.03 14.80 2.42
C ASP A 48 -6.25 14.44 3.71
N TYR A 49 -5.23 13.57 3.61
CA TYR A 49 -4.36 13.20 4.72
C TYR A 49 -2.97 13.83 4.51
N GLU A 50 -2.76 15.04 5.05
CA GLU A 50 -1.50 15.81 4.86
C GLU A 50 -0.23 15.05 5.24
N GLU A 51 -0.32 14.12 6.19
CA GLU A 51 0.81 13.33 6.69
C GLU A 51 1.11 12.07 5.85
N VAL A 52 0.34 11.80 4.78
CA VAL A 52 0.50 10.63 3.91
C VAL A 52 0.92 11.05 2.50
N SER A 53 2.03 10.49 2.02
CA SER A 53 2.41 10.55 0.61
C SER A 53 2.90 9.19 0.13
N VAL A 54 2.23 8.65 -0.89
CA VAL A 54 2.54 7.35 -1.48
C VAL A 54 3.53 7.54 -2.63
N CYS A 55 4.81 7.28 -2.36
CA CYS A 55 5.89 7.42 -3.34
C CYS A 55 6.21 6.11 -4.06
N ASP A 56 6.05 4.97 -3.38
CA ASP A 56 6.30 3.63 -3.90
C ASP A 56 5.35 2.59 -3.27
N PHE A 57 5.40 1.34 -3.74
CA PHE A 57 4.62 0.22 -3.19
C PHE A 57 5.38 -0.63 -2.16
N THR A 58 6.45 -0.09 -1.57
CA THR A 58 7.26 -0.81 -0.58
C THR A 58 7.43 0.00 0.70
N SER A 59 8.25 1.05 0.70
CA SER A 59 8.59 1.86 1.86
C SER A 59 7.39 2.68 2.37
N SER A 60 6.57 3.23 1.47
CA SER A 60 5.39 4.04 1.85
C SER A 60 4.30 3.26 2.61
N TRP A 61 4.35 1.93 2.56
CA TRP A 61 3.36 1.04 3.18
C TRP A 61 3.91 0.25 4.37
N ARG A 62 5.23 0.34 4.63
CA ARG A 62 5.94 -0.49 5.60
C ARG A 62 5.45 -0.29 7.03
N ASP A 63 5.06 0.93 7.38
CA ASP A 63 4.55 1.28 8.71
C ASP A 63 3.03 1.08 8.86
N GLY A 64 2.34 0.68 7.78
CA GLY A 64 0.89 0.48 7.74
C GLY A 64 0.05 1.76 7.82
N TYR A 65 0.65 2.96 7.91
CA TYR A 65 -0.09 4.22 8.06
C TYR A 65 -0.85 4.58 6.79
N ALA A 66 -0.19 4.52 5.62
CA ALA A 66 -0.82 4.76 4.32
C ALA A 66 -2.00 3.82 4.06
N PHE A 67 -1.88 2.54 4.48
CA PHE A 67 -2.96 1.55 4.36
C PHE A 67 -4.17 1.88 5.24
N ASN A 68 -3.93 2.33 6.48
CA ASN A 68 -5.02 2.72 7.38
C ASN A 68 -5.79 3.93 6.85
N CYS A 69 -5.09 4.95 6.32
CA CYS A 69 -5.72 6.11 5.70
C CYS A 69 -6.51 5.72 4.44
N LEU A 70 -5.95 4.83 3.62
CA LEU A 70 -6.64 4.30 2.44
C LEU A 70 -7.93 3.57 2.85
N LEU A 71 -7.89 2.66 3.82
CA LEU A 71 -9.08 1.94 4.28
C LEU A 71 -10.15 2.88 4.84
N HIS A 72 -9.73 3.89 5.61
CA HIS A 72 -10.64 4.86 6.19
C HIS A 72 -11.40 5.68 5.15
N SER A 73 -10.76 6.03 4.03
CA SER A 73 -11.41 6.76 2.95
C SER A 73 -12.67 6.08 2.39
N PHE A 74 -12.78 4.75 2.53
CA PHE A 74 -13.93 3.96 2.05
C PHE A 74 -15.07 3.85 3.06
N ASP A 75 -14.84 4.09 4.35
CA ASP A 75 -15.85 3.83 5.40
C ASP A 75 -16.86 4.99 5.56
N GLY A 76 -16.74 6.08 4.80
CA GLY A 76 -17.75 7.15 4.67
C GLY A 76 -18.12 7.90 5.96
N LYS A 77 -17.61 7.50 7.12
CA LYS A 77 -17.78 8.18 8.39
C LYS A 77 -16.75 9.29 8.49
N GLU A 78 -17.20 10.51 8.77
CA GLU A 78 -16.32 11.57 9.25
C GLU A 78 -15.65 11.09 10.55
N THR A 79 -14.45 10.54 10.46
CA THR A 79 -13.64 10.31 11.64
C THR A 79 -12.57 11.40 11.72
N SER A 80 -12.97 12.56 12.22
CA SER A 80 -12.04 13.55 12.76
C SER A 80 -11.08 12.95 13.80
N ASP A 81 -11.46 11.81 14.36
CA ASP A 81 -10.72 11.11 15.40
C ASP A 81 -9.66 10.14 14.86
N LEU A 82 -9.78 9.60 13.63
CA LEU A 82 -8.75 8.70 13.12
C LEU A 82 -7.42 9.41 12.93
N HIS A 83 -7.43 10.66 12.47
CA HIS A 83 -6.20 11.45 12.39
C HIS A 83 -5.52 11.54 13.77
N LYS A 84 -6.28 11.76 14.84
CA LYS A 84 -5.74 11.83 16.20
C LYS A 84 -5.25 10.46 16.68
N THR A 85 -6.03 9.40 16.43
CA THR A 85 -5.70 8.04 16.84
C THR A 85 -4.46 7.51 16.12
N LEU A 86 -4.35 7.69 14.80
CA LEU A 86 -3.19 7.24 14.04
C LEU A 86 -1.97 8.09 14.34
N ARG A 87 -2.11 9.42 14.54
CA ARG A 87 -1.00 10.28 14.98
C ARG A 87 -0.49 9.88 16.36
N ASN A 88 -1.38 9.62 17.32
CA ASN A 88 -0.97 9.12 18.64
C ASN A 88 -0.28 7.76 18.54
N ARG A 89 -0.83 6.80 17.76
CA ARG A 89 -0.18 5.51 17.53
C ARG A 89 1.18 5.64 16.85
N ARG A 90 1.35 6.58 15.93
CA ARG A 90 2.63 6.84 15.26
C ARG A 90 3.63 7.48 16.21
N TYR A 91 3.21 8.44 17.03
CA TYR A 91 4.03 9.03 18.11
C TYR A 91 4.45 7.98 19.15
N ASP A 92 3.51 7.15 19.62
CA ASP A 92 3.76 6.06 20.56
C ASP A 92 4.65 4.98 19.94
N SER A 93 4.50 4.68 18.64
CA SER A 93 5.38 3.74 17.94
C SER A 93 6.79 4.29 17.79
N HIS A 94 6.97 5.59 17.49
CA HIS A 94 8.30 6.21 17.45
C HIS A 94 8.94 6.27 18.84
N LYS A 95 8.13 6.42 19.90
CA LYS A 95 8.58 6.40 21.30
C LYS A 95 8.85 4.99 21.85
N CYS A 96 8.08 3.98 21.44
CA CYS A 96 8.34 2.59 21.82
C CYS A 96 9.48 1.97 21.01
N HIS A 97 9.81 2.50 19.82
CA HIS A 97 10.97 2.04 19.05
C HIS A 97 12.30 2.42 19.71
N THR A 98 12.32 3.47 20.53
CA THR A 98 13.49 3.82 21.36
C THR A 98 13.58 3.03 22.65
N ASP A 99 12.48 2.44 23.14
CA ASP A 99 12.43 1.82 24.47
C ASP A 99 12.16 0.30 24.49
N HIS A 100 11.63 -0.33 23.43
CA HIS A 100 11.42 -1.78 23.41
C HIS A 100 11.27 -2.34 21.99
N ILE A 101 12.38 -2.85 21.44
CA ILE A 101 12.33 -3.92 20.45
C ILE A 101 11.86 -5.18 21.19
N GLU A 102 10.56 -5.44 21.29
CA GLU A 102 10.14 -6.80 21.69
C GLU A 102 8.77 -7.31 21.24
N ASN A 103 7.78 -6.51 20.81
CA ASN A 103 6.44 -7.08 20.55
C ASN A 103 5.64 -6.47 19.38
N LEU A 104 6.23 -6.35 18.20
CA LEU A 104 5.46 -6.18 16.96
C LEU A 104 5.70 -7.38 16.05
N ILE A 105 4.62 -7.96 15.52
CA ILE A 105 4.69 -9.05 14.54
C ILE A 105 5.55 -8.57 13.37
N PRO A 106 6.69 -9.23 13.09
CA PRO A 106 7.55 -8.82 11.99
C PRO A 106 6.82 -9.02 10.67
N VAL A 107 6.71 -7.98 9.85
CA VAL A 107 6.27 -8.05 8.44
C VAL A 107 7.27 -8.86 7.58
N HIS A 108 8.30 -9.47 8.17
CA HIS A 108 9.16 -10.44 7.50
C HIS A 108 8.50 -11.82 7.30
N GLN A 109 7.31 -12.08 7.85
CA GLN A 109 6.65 -13.41 7.80
C GLN A 109 5.62 -13.57 6.68
N ILE A 110 5.55 -12.63 5.72
CA ILE A 110 4.63 -12.74 4.56
C ILE A 110 5.34 -13.27 3.29
N GLU A 111 6.63 -13.63 3.38
CA GLU A 111 7.30 -14.41 2.33
C GLU A 111 7.64 -15.82 2.84
N LYS A 112 6.78 -16.78 2.46
CA LYS A 112 7.14 -18.17 2.21
C LYS A 112 6.52 -18.60 0.90
#